data_AF-A0A8T5NFW3-F1
#
_entry.id   AF-A0A8T5NFW3-F1
#
_cell.length_a   1.000
_cell.length_b   1.000
_cell.length_c   1.000
_cell.angle_alpha   90.00
_cell.angle_beta   90.00
_cell.angle_gamma   90.00
#
_symmetry.space_group_name_H-M   'P 1'
#
loop_
_entity.id
_entity.type
_entity.pdbx_description
1 polymer ?
#
loop_
_entity_poly.entity_id
_entity_poly.type
_entity_poly.pdbx_seq_one_letter_code
_entity_poly.pdbx_strand_id
1 'polypeptide(L)' 'MITGNEAALKVRDYFESVHGANAVMGFMVLNMKKNMTEKQWEVTCAFFPGVGARKQVGYMVKVDFEDGSINEQELVVPED' A
#
# COMPACT_ATOMS: atom_id res chain seq x y z
N MET A 1 13.01 -10.08 9.25
CA MET A 1 11.71 -10.16 8.57
C MET A 1 10.83 -9.06 9.12
N ILE A 2 10.30 -8.20 8.26
CA ILE A 2 9.42 -7.11 8.67
C ILE A 2 8.05 -7.64 9.10
N THR A 3 7.44 -6.95 10.06
CA THR A 3 6.08 -7.17 10.53
C THR A 3 5.06 -6.62 9.54
N GLY A 4 3.79 -7.00 9.68
CA GLY A 4 2.72 -6.47 8.83
C GLY A 4 2.54 -4.96 8.98
N ASN A 5 2.74 -4.42 10.19
CA ASN A 5 2.69 -2.97 10.41
C ASN A 5 3.84 -2.24 9.71
N GLU A 6 5.06 -2.78 9.77
CA GLU A 6 6.19 -2.23 9.01
C GLU A 6 5.93 -2.29 7.50
N ALA A 7 5.34 -3.38 6.99
CA ALA A 7 4.95 -3.49 5.59
C ALA A 7 3.92 -2.42 5.19
N ALA A 8 2.88 -2.20 6.00
CA ALA A 8 1.89 -1.16 5.77
C ALA A 8 2.50 0.25 5.76
N LEU A 9 3.45 0.53 6.66
CA LEU A 9 4.18 1.80 6.69
C LEU A 9 5.05 1.96 5.43
N LYS A 10 5.74 0.91 4.98
CA LYS A 10 6.51 0.93 3.73
C LYS A 10 5.65 1.26 2.51
N VAL A 11 4.45 0.70 2.44
CA VAL A 11 3.49 1.01 1.35
C VAL A 11 3.05 2.47 1.39
N ARG A 12 2.77 2.99 2.60
CA ARG A 12 2.43 4.40 2.76
C ARG A 12 3.60 5.31 2.33
N ASP A 13 4.80 5.07 2.85
CA ASP A 13 6.00 5.86 2.55
C ASP A 13 6.29 5.88 1.04
N TYR A 14 6.10 4.74 0.37
CA TYR A 14 6.24 4.64 -1.08
C TYR A 14 5.26 5.55 -1.83
N PHE A 15 3.97 5.48 -1.52
CA PHE A 15 2.99 6.35 -2.19
C PHE A 15 3.18 7.81 -1.83
N GLU A 16 3.60 8.13 -0.60
CA GLU A 16 3.95 9.49 -0.20
C GLU A 16 5.18 10.00 -1.00
N SER A 17 6.15 9.14 -1.30
CA SER A 17 7.28 9.47 -2.16
C SER A 17 6.88 9.71 -3.62
N VAL A 18 5.88 8.98 -4.13
CA VAL A 18 5.46 9.06 -5.54
C VAL A 18 4.51 10.23 -5.77
N HIS A 19 3.56 10.46 -4.86
CA HIS A 19 2.49 11.45 -5.02
C HIS A 19 2.71 12.71 -4.17
N GLY A 20 3.57 12.65 -3.15
CA GLY A 20 3.73 13.66 -2.11
C GLY A 20 2.85 13.33 -0.89
N ALA A 21 3.34 13.63 0.32
CA ALA A 21 2.61 13.34 1.56
C ALA A 21 1.19 13.95 1.60
N ASN A 22 1.04 15.17 1.07
CA ASN A 22 -0.26 15.85 0.97
C ASN A 22 -1.21 15.24 -0.08
N ALA A 23 -0.69 14.34 -0.91
CA ALA A 23 -1.44 13.63 -1.94
C ALA A 23 -1.75 12.18 -1.55
N VAL A 24 -1.40 11.74 -0.34
CA VAL A 24 -1.79 10.43 0.21
C VAL A 24 -2.66 10.68 1.44
N MET A 25 -3.76 11.40 1.24
CA MET A 25 -4.70 11.70 2.30
C MET A 25 -5.65 10.52 2.52
N GLY A 26 -5.94 10.24 3.80
CA GLY A 26 -6.87 9.18 4.18
C GLY A 26 -6.37 7.79 3.78
N PHE A 27 -5.06 7.53 3.88
CA PHE A 27 -4.49 6.20 3.65
C PHE A 27 -5.09 5.19 4.61
N MET A 28 -5.73 4.16 4.06
CA MET A 28 -6.35 3.08 4.80
C MET A 28 -5.83 1.75 4.27
N VAL A 29 -5.43 0.86 5.18
CA VAL A 29 -5.19 -0.54 4.85
C VAL A 29 -6.54 -1.26 4.90
N LEU A 30 -6.98 -1.77 3.76
CA LEU A 30 -8.25 -2.48 3.61
C LEU A 30 -8.10 -3.97 3.95
N ASN A 31 -7.00 -4.56 3.49
CA ASN A 31 -6.68 -5.96 3.75
C ASN A 31 -5.16 -6.13 3.83
N MET A 32 -4.72 -7.13 4.57
CA MET A 32 -3.32 -7.49 4.66
C MET A 32 -3.19 -9.00 4.83
N LYS A 33 -2.43 -9.61 3.93
CA LYS A 33 -2.25 -11.06 3.90
C LYS A 33 -0.76 -11.41 3.88
N LYS A 34 -0.41 -12.40 4.71
CA LYS A 34 0.94 -12.95 4.76
C LYS A 34 1.07 -14.10 3.76
N ASN A 35 1.98 -13.99 2.79
CA ASN A 35 2.28 -15.08 1.84
C ASN A 35 3.66 -15.68 2.16
N MET A 36 3.66 -16.83 2.83
CA MET A 36 4.90 -17.51 3.24
C MET A 36 5.63 -18.20 2.08
N THR A 37 4.92 -18.56 1.01
CA THR A 37 5.49 -19.22 -0.17
C THR A 37 6.33 -18.26 -0.98
N GLU A 38 5.80 -17.06 -1.24
CA GLU A 38 6.48 -16.00 -1.99
C GLU A 38 7.30 -15.06 -1.08
N LYS A 39 7.34 -15.31 0.23
CA LYS A 39 8.04 -14.50 1.24
C LYS A 39 7.69 -13.00 1.20
N GLN A 40 6.41 -12.69 1.08
CA GLN A 40 5.94 -11.32 0.92
C GLN A 40 4.61 -11.03 1.63
N TRP A 41 4.41 -9.77 1.99
CA TRP A 41 3.13 -9.24 2.44
C TRP A 41 2.35 -8.73 1.23
N GLU A 42 1.10 -9.14 1.11
CA GLU A 42 0.13 -8.55 0.18
C GLU A 42 -0.68 -7.52 0.97
N VAL A 43 -0.45 -6.23 0.73
CA VAL A 43 -1.10 -5.11 1.41
C VAL A 43 -2.07 -4.45 0.43
N THR A 44 -3.36 -4.51 0.72
CA THR A 44 -4.37 -3.77 -0.02
C THR A 44 -4.67 -2.47 0.71
N CYS A 45 -4.52 -1.34 0.04
CA CYS A 45 -4.78 -0.02 0.62
C CYS A 45 -5.61 0.85 -0.31
N ALA A 46 -6.26 1.88 0.24
CA ALA A 46 -6.91 2.93 -0.53
C ALA A 46 -6.57 4.31 0.04
N PHE A 47 -6.44 5.30 -0.84
CA PHE A 47 -6.18 6.70 -0.48
C PHE A 47 -6.66 7.66 -1.58
N PHE A 48 -6.75 8.95 -1.27
CA PHE A 48 -7.02 9.99 -2.24
C PHE A 48 -5.72 10.49 -2.88
N PRO A 49 -5.45 10.27 -4.19
CA PRO A 49 -4.18 10.60 -4.84
C PRO A 49 -4.08 12.09 -5.20
N GLY A 50 -3.97 12.96 -4.20
CA GLY A 50 -3.84 14.41 -4.39
C GLY A 50 -4.80 15.23 -3.55
N VAL A 51 -4.43 16.49 -3.29
CA VAL A 51 -5.23 17.46 -2.51
C VAL A 51 -6.61 17.72 -3.14
N GLY A 52 -6.74 17.59 -4.46
CA GLY A 52 -8.01 17.79 -5.19
C GLY A 52 -8.76 16.51 -5.54
N ALA A 53 -8.27 15.33 -5.14
CA ALA A 53 -8.88 14.07 -5.51
C ALA A 53 -10.26 13.90 -4.85
N ARG A 54 -11.27 13.56 -5.65
CA ARG A 54 -12.66 13.36 -5.19
C ARG A 54 -13.03 11.90 -4.97
N LYS A 55 -12.15 10.97 -5.34
CA LYS A 55 -12.35 9.53 -5.23
C LYS A 55 -11.09 8.89 -4.66
N GLN A 56 -11.28 7.88 -3.83
CA GLN A 56 -10.19 7.02 -3.40
C GLN A 56 -9.78 6.10 -4.56
N VAL A 57 -8.49 5.79 -4.59
CA VAL A 57 -7.92 4.79 -5.49
C VAL A 57 -7.35 3.68 -4.63
N GLY A 58 -7.71 2.44 -4.97
CA GLY A 58 -7.22 1.25 -4.29
C GLY A 58 -5.99 0.69 -4.98
N TYR A 59 -5.08 0.13 -4.20
CA TYR A 59 -3.92 -0.63 -4.67
C TYR A 59 -3.75 -1.91 -3.86
N MET A 60 -3.35 -2.99 -4.52
CA MET A 60 -2.71 -4.14 -3.88
C MET A 60 -1.21 -4.05 -4.13
N VAL A 61 -0.42 -4.15 -3.06
CA VAL A 61 1.02 -3.97 -3.09
C VAL A 61 1.71 -5.18 -2.47
N LYS A 62 2.71 -5.72 -3.15
CA LYS A 62 3.55 -6.82 -2.64
C LYS A 62 4.83 -6.27 -2.03
N VAL A 63 5.05 -6.59 -0.75
CA VAL A 63 6.17 -6.09 0.05
C VAL A 63 7.05 -7.26 0.52
N ASP A 64 8.34 -7.22 0.22
CA ASP A 64 9.29 -8.25 0.59
C ASP A 64 9.44 -8.36 2.12
N PHE A 65 9.50 -9.59 2.63
CA PHE A 65 9.67 -9.85 4.06
C PHE A 65 11.03 -9.43 4.60
N GLU A 66 12.10 -9.48 3.82
CA GLU A 66 13.46 -9.30 4.29
C GLU A 66 13.80 -7.82 4.51
N ASP A 67 13.50 -6.98 3.52
CA ASP A 67 13.90 -5.57 3.51
C ASP A 67 12.74 -4.56 3.39
N GLY A 68 11.52 -5.04 3.14
CA GLY A 68 10.36 -4.20 2.92
C GLY A 68 10.34 -3.47 1.57
N SER A 69 11.11 -3.96 0.60
CA SER A 69 11.06 -3.49 -0.79
C SER A 69 9.69 -3.79 -1.41
N ILE A 70 9.24 -2.88 -2.27
CA ILE A 70 7.98 -3.06 -3.01
C ILE A 70 8.32 -3.69 -4.35
N ASN A 71 7.81 -4.90 -4.56
CA ASN A 71 8.09 -5.70 -5.75
C ASN A 71 7.04 -5.49 -6.84
N GLU A 72 5.78 -5.25 -6.45
CA GLU A 72 4.67 -5.13 -7.38
C GLU A 72 3.57 -4.24 -6.79
N GLN A 73 2.87 -3.51 -7.67
CA GLN A 73 1.63 -2.82 -7.34
C GLN A 73 0.59 -3.06 -8.43
N GLU A 74 -0.66 -3.26 -8.03
CA GLU A 74 -1.81 -3.42 -8.91
C GLU A 74 -2.93 -2.50 -8.47
N LEU A 75 -3.52 -1.77 -9.42
CA LEU A 75 -4.73 -0.98 -9.17
C LEU A 75 -5.88 -1.92 -8.86
N VAL A 76 -6.50 -1.74 -7.70
CA VAL A 76 -7.75 -2.43 -7.36
C VAL A 76 -8.87 -1.42 -7.34
N VAL A 77 -10.00 -1.77 -7.95
CA VAL A 77 -11.23 -1.00 -7.79
C VAL A 77 -11.72 -1.29 -6.37
N PRO A 78 -11.82 -0.30 -5.46
CA PRO A 78 -12.46 -0.52 -4.18
C PRO A 78 -13.88 -1.02 -4.44
N GLU A 79 -14.27 -2.16 -3.88
CA GLU A 79 -15.68 -2.57 -3.91
C GLU A 79 -16.50 -1.49 -3.18
N ASP A 80 -17.55 -0.99 -3.85
CA ASP A 80 -18.45 0.08 -3.36
C ASP A 80 -19.10 -0.28 -2.01
#